data_AF-A0A059DWS0-F1
#
_entry.id   AF-A0A059DWS0-F1
#
_cell.length_a   1.000
_cell.length_b   1.000
_cell.length_c   1.000
_cell.angle_alpha   90.00
_cell.angle_beta   90.00
_cell.angle_gamma   90.00
#
_symmetry.space_group_name_H-M   'P 1'
#
loop_
_entity.id
_entity.type
_entity.pdbx_description
1 polymer ?
#
loop_
_entity_poly.entity_id
_entity_poly.type
_entity_poly.pdbx_seq_one_letter_code
_entity_poly.pdbx_strand_id
1 'polypeptide(L)'
;MEKDHGVPRGIGLSALISELAMRTFDQSVRDFRGVYKYYRFADDILVFSTCESSEVSGFLLDNLPTPMTFNPEKSDEVCFPGKKEADLGGRSLDYLGYEFTAKQVNGNRDSRHVRVSISQRKLKKIQSRVILSFKDYARTGDWGLLKDRVKYLSANFRVQRQGAEFVRSSRNVFSGIYFNYPLCGEYQYKSSVMRCSAYDSRELKELDGFYHSMLRKISGGITPSQLLQMKRLSFNKGYELRIRVRFYPRRISEINRGWRNA
;
A
#
# COMPACT_ATOMS: atom_id res chain seq x y z
N MET A 1 18.84 26.22 -16.01
CA MET A 1 17.49 25.81 -16.46
C MET A 1 16.55 25.96 -15.29
N GLU A 2 15.64 26.93 -15.38
CA GLU A 2 14.71 27.32 -14.32
C GLU A 2 13.85 26.16 -13.84
N LYS A 3 13.68 26.08 -12.51
CA LYS A 3 12.74 25.19 -11.83
C LYS A 3 11.36 25.85 -11.77
N ASP A 4 10.82 26.27 -12.91
CA ASP A 4 9.60 27.09 -12.95
C ASP A 4 8.30 26.30 -13.12
N HIS A 5 8.36 24.98 -13.03
CA HIS A 5 7.18 24.12 -13.12
C HIS A 5 7.05 23.21 -11.90
N GLY A 6 5.94 23.36 -11.19
CA GLY A 6 5.55 22.51 -10.08
C GLY A 6 5.14 23.28 -8.82
N VAL A 7 4.45 22.58 -7.92
CA VAL A 7 4.08 23.12 -6.61
C VAL A 7 5.05 22.60 -5.53
N PRO A 8 5.42 23.44 -4.55
CA PRO A 8 6.34 23.05 -3.49
C PRO A 8 5.76 21.92 -2.61
N ARG A 9 6.56 20.90 -2.33
CA ARG A 9 6.15 19.81 -1.43
C ARG A 9 6.16 20.28 0.03
N GLY A 10 5.19 19.80 0.81
CA GLY A 10 5.10 20.10 2.25
C GLY A 10 4.32 21.38 2.59
N ILE A 11 3.79 22.10 1.60
CA ILE A 11 2.87 23.21 1.80
C ILE A 11 1.43 22.70 1.68
N GLY A 12 0.56 23.05 2.64
CA GLY A 12 -0.83 22.58 2.67
C GLY A 12 -1.64 22.98 1.44
N LEU A 13 -1.34 24.13 0.84
CA LEU A 13 -2.02 24.63 -0.36
C LEU A 13 -1.65 23.84 -1.63
N SER A 14 -0.45 23.24 -1.68
CA SER A 14 0.01 22.51 -2.87
C SER A 14 -0.90 21.36 -3.25
N ALA A 15 -1.45 20.66 -2.26
CA ALA A 15 -2.42 19.58 -2.51
C ALA A 15 -3.70 20.11 -3.17
N LEU A 16 -4.20 21.27 -2.75
CA LEU A 16 -5.37 21.91 -3.35
C LEU A 16 -5.11 22.36 -4.78
N ILE A 17 -3.95 22.96 -5.04
CA ILE A 17 -3.57 23.41 -6.39
C ILE A 17 -3.46 22.21 -7.34
N SER A 18 -2.82 21.13 -6.91
CA SER A 18 -2.74 19.89 -7.71
C SER A 18 -4.13 19.32 -8.00
N GLU A 19 -5.05 19.35 -7.03
CA GLU A 19 -6.43 18.88 -7.21
C GLU A 19 -7.20 19.76 -8.20
N LEU A 20 -7.06 21.09 -8.11
CA LEU A 20 -7.71 22.01 -9.02
C LEU A 20 -7.21 21.85 -10.46
N ALA A 21 -5.89 21.66 -10.64
CA ALA A 21 -5.28 21.45 -11.95
C ALA A 21 -5.80 20.18 -12.63
N MET A 22 -6.11 19.12 -11.86
CA MET A 22 -6.62 17.86 -12.39
C MET A 22 -8.12 17.84 -12.65
N ARG A 23 -8.88 18.86 -12.20
CA ARG A 23 -10.35 18.84 -12.22
C ARG A 23 -10.94 18.63 -13.63
N THR A 24 -10.43 19.35 -14.63
CA THR A 24 -10.93 19.24 -16.02
C THR A 24 -10.56 17.89 -16.63
N PHE A 25 -9.35 17.41 -16.37
CA PHE A 25 -8.90 16.07 -16.77
C PHE A 25 -9.77 14.98 -16.14
N ASP A 26 -10.00 15.03 -14.83
CA ASP A 26 -10.84 14.04 -14.15
C ASP A 26 -12.27 13.99 -14.73
N GLN A 27 -12.81 15.14 -15.13
CA GLN A 27 -14.12 15.21 -15.77
C GLN A 27 -14.10 14.58 -17.16
N SER A 28 -13.10 14.91 -17.99
CA SER A 28 -13.00 14.36 -19.34
C SER A 28 -12.82 12.84 -19.33
N VAL A 29 -12.09 12.28 -18.37
CA VAL A 29 -11.93 10.82 -18.21
C VAL A 29 -13.24 10.14 -17.81
N ARG A 30 -14.06 10.77 -16.95
CA ARG A 30 -15.38 10.24 -16.59
C ARG A 30 -16.37 10.27 -17.75
N ASP A 31 -16.25 11.27 -18.62
CA ASP A 31 -17.14 11.45 -19.77
C ASP A 31 -16.70 10.62 -20.99
N PHE A 32 -15.49 10.04 -20.97
CA PHE A 32 -14.97 9.22 -22.05
C PHE A 32 -15.82 7.96 -22.27
N ARG A 33 -16.28 7.77 -23.51
CA ARG A 33 -17.13 6.64 -23.87
C ARG A 33 -16.41 5.32 -23.60
N GLY A 34 -17.01 4.46 -22.79
CA GLY A 34 -16.46 3.15 -22.44
C GLY A 34 -15.79 3.09 -21.06
N VAL A 35 -15.43 4.24 -20.48
CA VAL A 35 -15.04 4.31 -19.06
C VAL A 35 -16.30 4.21 -18.20
N TYR A 36 -16.38 3.18 -17.36
CA TYR A 36 -17.52 2.95 -16.47
C TYR A 36 -17.19 3.19 -15.00
N LYS A 37 -15.91 3.20 -14.63
CA LYS A 37 -15.43 3.66 -13.31
C LYS A 37 -14.06 4.34 -13.42
N TYR A 38 -13.90 5.43 -12.69
CA TYR A 38 -12.66 6.19 -12.57
C TYR A 38 -12.41 6.54 -11.11
N TYR A 39 -11.20 6.28 -10.63
CA TYR A 39 -10.74 6.65 -9.30
C TYR A 39 -9.38 7.34 -9.41
N ARG A 40 -9.22 8.46 -8.69
CA ARG A 40 -7.92 9.12 -8.51
C ARG A 40 -7.68 9.38 -7.03
N PHE A 41 -6.46 9.14 -6.59
CA PHE A 41 -5.97 9.54 -5.29
C PHE A 41 -4.61 10.19 -5.44
N ALA A 42 -4.57 11.52 -5.30
CA ALA A 42 -3.40 12.32 -5.65
C ALA A 42 -2.93 12.04 -7.09
N ASP A 43 -1.79 11.36 -7.25
CA ASP A 43 -1.17 10.98 -8.51
C ASP A 43 -1.53 9.57 -9.00
N ASP A 44 -2.06 8.71 -8.13
CA ASP A 44 -2.46 7.35 -8.50
C ASP A 44 -3.85 7.39 -9.17
N ILE A 45 -3.94 6.86 -10.40
CA ILE A 45 -5.17 6.79 -11.20
C ILE A 45 -5.51 5.32 -11.48
N LEU A 46 -6.79 4.97 -11.33
CA LEU A 46 -7.35 3.67 -11.68
C LEU A 46 -8.57 3.86 -12.58
N VAL A 47 -8.49 3.34 -13.80
CA VAL A 47 -9.54 3.43 -14.82
C VAL A 47 -10.07 2.04 -15.12
N PHE A 48 -11.40 1.90 -15.11
CA PHE A 48 -12.07 0.71 -15.61
C PHE A 48 -12.82 1.06 -16.89
N SER A 49 -12.45 0.40 -17.98
CA SER A 49 -12.99 0.64 -19.31
C SER A 49 -13.38 -0.66 -20.01
N THR A 50 -14.30 -0.55 -20.98
CA THR A 50 -14.62 -1.62 -21.95
C THR A 50 -13.91 -1.44 -23.29
N CYS A 51 -13.19 -0.32 -23.49
CA CYS A 51 -12.43 -0.06 -24.71
C CYS A 51 -11.03 -0.70 -24.64
N GLU A 52 -10.36 -0.72 -25.78
CA GLU A 52 -8.95 -1.13 -25.87
C GLU A 52 -8.07 -0.20 -25.03
N SER A 53 -7.04 -0.76 -24.41
CA SER A 53 -6.19 0.01 -23.48
C SER A 53 -5.40 1.12 -24.19
N SER A 54 -5.02 0.90 -25.46
CA SER A 54 -4.34 1.91 -26.29
C SER A 54 -5.21 3.14 -26.56
N GLU A 55 -6.52 2.96 -26.74
CA GLU A 55 -7.46 4.06 -26.96
C GLU A 55 -7.60 4.91 -25.69
N VAL A 56 -7.77 4.24 -24.55
CA VAL A 56 -7.88 4.91 -23.25
C VAL A 56 -6.58 5.64 -22.92
N SER A 57 -5.44 4.97 -23.03
CA SER A 57 -4.13 5.57 -22.72
C SER A 57 -3.78 6.75 -23.62
N GLY A 58 -4.09 6.68 -24.92
CA GLY A 58 -3.95 7.81 -25.85
C GLY A 58 -4.81 9.00 -25.41
N PHE A 59 -6.10 8.77 -25.13
CA PHE A 59 -6.99 9.80 -24.62
C PHE A 59 -6.48 10.43 -23.31
N LEU A 60 -6.00 9.60 -22.37
CA LEU A 60 -5.45 10.08 -21.10
C LEU A 60 -4.25 11.00 -21.34
N LEU A 61 -3.34 10.63 -22.25
CA LEU A 61 -2.15 11.43 -22.54
C LEU A 61 -2.53 12.77 -23.17
N ASP A 62 -3.45 12.77 -24.13
CA ASP A 62 -3.87 13.97 -24.87
C ASP A 62 -4.61 14.99 -23.99
N ASN A 63 -5.28 14.52 -22.94
CA ASN A 63 -6.06 15.37 -22.03
C ASN A 63 -5.31 15.74 -20.75
N LEU A 64 -4.13 15.16 -20.51
CA LEU A 64 -3.37 15.41 -19.29
C LEU A 64 -2.85 16.86 -19.28
N PRO A 65 -3.00 17.61 -18.16
CA PRO A 65 -2.55 18.99 -18.11
C PRO A 65 -1.04 19.11 -18.37
N THR A 66 -0.64 19.88 -19.38
CA THR A 66 0.77 20.18 -19.65
C THR A 66 1.41 20.93 -18.47
N PRO A 67 2.65 20.62 -18.04
CA PRO A 67 3.61 19.67 -18.62
C PRO A 67 3.64 18.29 -17.94
N MET A 68 2.53 17.83 -17.35
CA MET A 68 2.50 16.55 -16.66
C MET A 68 2.66 15.38 -17.64
N THR A 69 3.25 14.28 -17.16
CA THR A 69 3.43 13.03 -17.89
C THR A 69 3.16 11.84 -16.98
N PHE A 70 2.62 10.75 -17.52
CA PHE A 70 2.53 9.48 -16.79
C PHE A 70 3.91 8.85 -16.58
N ASN A 71 4.04 7.99 -15.57
CA ASN A 71 5.24 7.21 -15.33
C ASN A 71 5.03 5.78 -15.86
N PRO A 72 5.60 5.39 -17.01
CA PRO A 72 5.37 4.10 -17.62
C PRO A 72 5.79 2.92 -16.74
N GLU A 73 6.82 3.08 -15.89
CA GLU A 73 7.28 2.00 -14.98
C GLU A 73 6.29 1.71 -13.84
N LYS A 74 5.30 2.57 -13.64
CA LYS A 74 4.25 2.44 -12.63
C LYS A 74 2.85 2.33 -13.23
N SER A 75 2.76 2.30 -14.55
CA SER A 75 1.51 2.12 -15.28
C SER A 75 1.40 0.67 -15.69
N ASP A 76 0.34 0.01 -15.24
CA ASP A 76 0.05 -1.37 -15.57
C ASP A 76 -1.33 -1.47 -16.21
N GLU A 77 -1.46 -2.37 -17.19
CA GLU A 77 -2.71 -2.67 -17.88
C GLU A 77 -3.13 -4.10 -17.59
N VAL A 78 -4.38 -4.29 -17.18
CA VAL A 78 -4.90 -5.60 -16.81
C VAL A 78 -6.24 -5.85 -17.48
N CYS A 79 -6.25 -6.82 -18.40
CA CYS A 79 -7.47 -7.27 -19.05
C CYS A 79 -8.13 -8.40 -18.26
N PHE A 80 -9.44 -8.28 -18.04
CA PHE A 80 -10.29 -9.31 -17.44
C PHE A 80 -11.32 -9.79 -18.46
N PRO A 81 -10.97 -10.77 -19.31
CA PRO A 81 -11.80 -11.19 -20.42
C PRO A 81 -13.13 -11.81 -19.99
N GLY A 82 -14.11 -11.76 -20.90
CA GLY A 82 -15.44 -12.33 -20.68
C GLY A 82 -15.46 -13.87 -20.67
N LYS A 83 -16.66 -14.45 -20.72
CA LYS A 83 -16.93 -15.89 -20.54
C LYS A 83 -16.33 -16.84 -21.58
N LYS A 84 -15.70 -16.33 -22.65
CA LYS A 84 -15.42 -17.11 -23.88
C LYS A 84 -13.94 -17.47 -24.09
N GLU A 85 -13.06 -17.15 -23.14
CA GLU A 85 -11.63 -17.44 -23.25
C GLU A 85 -11.21 -18.58 -22.32
N ALA A 86 -10.07 -19.23 -22.65
CA ALA A 86 -9.45 -20.20 -21.77
C ALA A 86 -8.95 -19.50 -20.50
N ASP A 87 -9.21 -20.08 -19.32
CA ASP A 87 -8.72 -19.51 -18.06
C ASP A 87 -7.20 -19.70 -17.96
N LEU A 88 -6.44 -18.66 -18.33
CA LEU A 88 -4.98 -18.62 -18.21
C LEU A 88 -4.52 -18.34 -16.76
N GLY A 89 -5.43 -18.35 -15.78
CA GLY A 89 -5.15 -18.19 -14.36
C GLY A 89 -5.59 -16.86 -13.76
N GLY A 90 -5.01 -16.49 -12.62
CA GLY A 90 -5.29 -15.23 -11.93
C GLY A 90 -4.58 -14.04 -12.57
N ARG A 91 -5.21 -12.87 -12.54
CA ARG A 91 -4.57 -11.56 -12.77
C ARG A 91 -4.65 -10.73 -11.51
N SER A 92 -3.68 -9.85 -11.34
CA SER A 92 -3.67 -8.88 -10.24
C SER A 92 -3.45 -7.46 -10.74
N LEU A 93 -3.94 -6.50 -9.95
CA LEU A 93 -3.64 -5.07 -10.11
C LEU A 93 -3.31 -4.48 -8.74
N ASP A 94 -2.39 -3.52 -8.70
CA ASP A 94 -1.98 -2.81 -7.48
C ASP A 94 -2.62 -1.42 -7.44
N TYR A 95 -3.23 -1.05 -6.30
CA TYR A 95 -3.73 0.32 -6.09
C TYR A 95 -3.69 0.68 -4.60
N LEU A 96 -3.13 1.85 -4.27
CA LEU A 96 -2.98 2.35 -2.89
C LEU A 96 -2.27 1.40 -1.91
N GLY A 97 -1.43 0.50 -2.42
CA GLY A 97 -0.72 -0.51 -1.63
C GLY A 97 -1.50 -1.78 -1.34
N TYR A 98 -2.69 -1.92 -1.92
CA TYR A 98 -3.41 -3.19 -2.01
C TYR A 98 -3.10 -3.87 -3.34
N GLU A 99 -3.18 -5.19 -3.34
CA GLU A 99 -3.18 -6.03 -4.53
C GLU A 99 -4.57 -6.67 -4.65
N PHE A 100 -5.22 -6.49 -5.80
CA PHE A 100 -6.52 -7.09 -6.10
C PHE A 100 -6.29 -8.24 -7.08
N THR A 101 -6.55 -9.46 -6.66
CA THR A 101 -6.37 -10.66 -7.49
C THR A 101 -7.71 -11.30 -7.83
N ALA A 102 -7.93 -11.60 -9.10
CA ALA A 102 -9.14 -12.29 -9.56
C ALA A 102 -8.82 -13.23 -10.73
N LYS A 103 -9.69 -14.22 -10.96
CA LYS A 103 -9.59 -15.07 -12.15
C LYS A 103 -9.87 -14.28 -13.42
N GLN A 104 -9.12 -14.58 -14.48
CA GLN A 104 -9.27 -13.96 -15.80
C GLN A 104 -10.65 -14.18 -16.38
N VAL A 105 -11.19 -15.39 -16.22
CA VAL A 105 -12.50 -15.77 -16.73
C VAL A 105 -13.45 -16.01 -15.57
N ASN A 106 -14.70 -15.59 -15.74
CA ASN A 106 -15.76 -15.84 -14.78
C ASN A 106 -16.82 -16.74 -15.43
N GLY A 107 -16.73 -18.05 -15.17
CA GLY A 107 -17.62 -19.04 -15.76
C GLY A 107 -19.09 -18.93 -15.31
N ASN A 108 -19.37 -18.14 -14.27
CA ASN A 108 -20.69 -18.11 -13.64
C ASN A 108 -21.47 -16.82 -13.98
N ARG A 109 -22.76 -16.79 -13.62
CA ARG A 109 -23.58 -15.56 -13.66
C ARG A 109 -23.27 -14.61 -12.49
N ASP A 110 -22.60 -15.12 -11.46
CA ASP A 110 -22.13 -14.35 -10.31
C ASP A 110 -21.00 -13.39 -10.72
N SER A 111 -20.65 -12.42 -9.88
CA SER A 111 -19.45 -11.61 -10.11
C SER A 111 -18.16 -12.41 -9.85
N ARG A 112 -17.03 -11.86 -10.33
CA ARG A 112 -15.70 -12.40 -10.04
C ARG A 112 -15.47 -12.42 -8.53
N HIS A 113 -14.86 -13.49 -8.06
CA HIS A 113 -14.26 -13.52 -6.74
C HIS A 113 -12.96 -12.70 -6.77
N VAL A 114 -12.84 -11.73 -5.87
CA VAL A 114 -11.70 -10.81 -5.79
C VAL A 114 -11.05 -10.95 -4.41
N ARG A 115 -9.78 -11.35 -4.42
CA ARG A 115 -8.92 -11.35 -3.24
C ARG A 115 -8.24 -10.00 -3.11
N VAL A 116 -8.37 -9.35 -1.97
CA VAL A 116 -7.65 -8.10 -1.65
C VAL A 116 -6.62 -8.40 -0.59
N SER A 117 -5.34 -8.22 -0.93
CA SER A 117 -4.18 -8.45 -0.06
C SER A 117 -3.31 -7.20 0.01
N ILE A 118 -2.27 -7.24 0.86
CA ILE A 118 -1.22 -6.22 0.89
C ILE A 118 -0.34 -6.43 -0.35
N SER A 119 -0.04 -5.37 -1.10
CA SER A 119 0.70 -5.54 -2.34
C SER A 119 2.13 -6.01 -2.17
N GLN A 120 2.63 -6.78 -3.13
CA GLN A 120 4.00 -7.34 -3.10
C GLN A 120 5.06 -6.24 -2.97
N ARG A 121 4.83 -5.08 -3.60
CA ARG A 121 5.71 -3.91 -3.49
C ARG A 121 5.80 -3.42 -2.03
N LYS A 122 4.68 -3.40 -1.30
CA LYS A 122 4.63 -3.02 0.12
C LYS A 122 5.28 -4.09 1.01
N LEU A 123 5.04 -5.37 0.76
CA LEU A 123 5.65 -6.47 1.51
C LEU A 123 7.19 -6.47 1.36
N LYS A 124 7.69 -6.34 0.13
CA LYS A 124 9.13 -6.18 -0.15
C LYS A 124 9.71 -4.97 0.57
N LYS A 125 8.98 -3.84 0.62
CA LYS A 125 9.40 -2.67 1.38
C LYS A 125 9.52 -2.95 2.88
N ILE A 126 8.61 -3.72 3.46
CA ILE A 126 8.70 -4.17 4.87
C ILE A 126 9.94 -5.06 5.05
N GLN A 127 10.16 -6.05 4.17
CA GLN A 127 11.33 -6.93 4.23
C GLN A 127 12.65 -6.13 4.15
N SER A 128 12.77 -5.19 3.20
CA SER A 128 13.92 -4.29 3.08
C SER A 128 14.17 -3.50 4.37
N ARG A 129 13.12 -2.96 4.99
CA ARG A 129 13.23 -2.24 6.26
C ARG A 129 13.65 -3.15 7.41
N VAL A 130 13.18 -4.40 7.46
CA VAL A 130 13.67 -5.41 8.40
C VAL A 130 15.17 -5.63 8.18
N ILE A 131 15.61 -5.92 6.95
CA ILE A 131 17.03 -6.14 6.63
C ILE A 131 17.89 -4.96 7.07
N LEU A 132 17.48 -3.73 6.72
CA LEU A 132 18.21 -2.52 7.10
C LEU A 132 18.26 -2.33 8.62
N SER A 133 17.20 -2.68 9.33
CA SER A 133 17.17 -2.62 10.80
C SER A 133 18.19 -3.59 11.41
N PHE A 134 18.29 -4.81 10.88
CA PHE A 134 19.27 -5.81 11.33
C PHE A 134 20.71 -5.41 10.94
N LYS A 135 20.92 -4.87 9.74
CA LYS A 135 22.24 -4.34 9.31
C LYS A 135 22.71 -3.20 10.20
N ASP A 136 21.82 -2.26 10.53
CA ASP A 136 22.16 -1.14 11.41
C ASP A 136 22.48 -1.62 12.83
N TYR A 137 21.75 -2.60 13.33
CA TYR A 137 22.06 -3.25 14.62
C TYR A 137 23.43 -3.92 14.60
N ALA A 138 23.75 -4.70 13.57
CA ALA A 138 25.06 -5.37 13.47
C ALA A 138 26.24 -4.38 13.53
N ARG A 139 26.03 -3.14 13.08
CA ARG A 139 27.02 -2.06 13.13
C ARG A 139 27.05 -1.33 14.49
N THR A 140 25.90 -1.10 15.11
CA THR A 140 25.76 -0.17 16.25
C THR A 140 25.60 -0.86 17.60
N GLY A 141 25.13 -2.11 17.62
CA GLY A 141 24.71 -2.81 18.83
C GLY A 141 23.43 -2.25 19.47
N ASP A 142 22.75 -1.27 18.87
CA ASP A 142 21.54 -0.66 19.46
C ASP A 142 20.33 -1.59 19.33
N TRP A 143 20.23 -2.53 20.27
CA TRP A 143 19.12 -3.47 20.35
C TRP A 143 17.79 -2.76 20.57
N GLY A 144 17.77 -1.67 21.34
CA GLY A 144 16.55 -0.92 21.64
C GLY A 144 15.92 -0.36 20.37
N LEU A 145 16.75 0.21 19.48
CA LEU A 145 16.31 0.71 18.19
C LEU A 145 15.92 -0.41 17.22
N LEU A 146 16.62 -1.54 17.20
CA LEU A 146 16.21 -2.72 16.42
C LEU A 146 14.80 -3.18 16.83
N LYS A 147 14.58 -3.37 18.13
CA LYS A 147 13.30 -3.80 18.69
C LYS A 147 12.17 -2.82 18.33
N ASP A 148 12.42 -1.53 18.48
CA ASP A 148 11.42 -0.51 18.17
C ASP A 148 11.10 -0.44 16.68
N ARG A 149 12.10 -0.62 15.81
CA ARG A 149 11.90 -0.71 14.35
C ARG A 149 11.04 -1.90 13.96
N VAL A 150 11.32 -3.09 14.50
CA VAL A 150 10.49 -4.28 14.22
C VAL A 150 9.08 -4.08 14.77
N LYS A 151 8.93 -3.58 15.99
CA LYS A 151 7.61 -3.24 16.56
C LYS A 151 6.84 -2.22 15.70
N TYR A 152 7.51 -1.20 15.18
CA TYR A 152 6.90 -0.20 14.31
C TYR A 152 6.38 -0.80 13.01
N LEU A 153 7.09 -1.77 12.44
CA LEU A 153 6.69 -2.46 11.21
C LEU A 153 5.59 -3.49 11.47
N SER A 154 5.61 -4.17 12.61
CA SER A 154 4.73 -5.32 12.90
C SER A 154 3.48 -4.95 13.69
N ALA A 155 3.35 -3.72 14.21
CA ALA A 155 2.23 -3.33 15.06
C ALA A 155 1.51 -2.08 14.54
N ASN A 156 0.55 -1.61 15.32
CA ASN A 156 -0.25 -0.42 15.04
C ASN A 156 0.09 0.69 16.03
N PHE A 157 0.06 1.94 15.60
CA PHE A 157 0.41 3.09 16.42
C PHE A 157 -0.44 4.30 16.07
N ARG A 158 -0.43 5.29 16.96
CA ARG A 158 -1.10 6.58 16.73
C ARG A 158 -0.11 7.56 16.14
N VAL A 159 -0.56 8.31 15.14
CA VAL A 159 0.15 9.43 14.54
C VAL A 159 -0.69 10.69 14.76
N GLN A 160 -0.04 11.78 15.12
CA GLN A 160 -0.69 13.09 15.23
C GLN A 160 -0.90 13.66 13.83
N ARG A 161 -2.09 14.20 13.56
CA ARG A 161 -2.38 14.91 12.32
C ARG A 161 -1.58 16.22 12.28
N GLN A 162 -1.14 16.63 11.09
CA GLN A 162 -0.47 17.90 10.86
C GLN A 162 -1.22 18.70 9.76
N GLY A 163 -1.09 20.03 9.78
CA GLY A 163 -1.66 20.91 8.74
C GLY A 163 -3.18 20.97 8.73
N ALA A 164 -3.78 21.18 7.55
CA ALA A 164 -5.23 21.34 7.36
C ALA A 164 -6.07 20.15 7.85
N GLU A 165 -5.46 18.97 7.99
CA GLU A 165 -6.11 17.77 8.55
C GLU A 165 -6.34 17.82 10.07
N PHE A 166 -5.73 18.80 10.76
CA PHE A 166 -5.94 19.06 12.20
C PHE A 166 -7.37 19.52 12.52
N VAL A 167 -8.09 20.07 11.54
CA VAL A 167 -9.45 20.63 11.69
C VAL A 167 -10.54 19.54 11.76
N ARG A 168 -10.21 18.26 11.50
CA ARG A 168 -11.14 17.14 11.64
C ARG A 168 -11.26 16.66 13.10
N SER A 169 -12.41 16.08 13.45
CA SER A 169 -12.87 15.63 14.79
C SER A 169 -11.86 14.91 15.74
N SER A 170 -10.74 14.37 15.26
CA SER A 170 -9.72 13.71 16.09
C SER A 170 -8.30 14.19 15.76
N ARG A 171 -7.54 14.57 16.79
CA ARG A 171 -6.10 14.96 16.69
C ARG A 171 -5.19 13.82 16.23
N ASN A 172 -5.66 12.57 16.29
CA ASN A 172 -4.85 11.38 16.00
C ASN A 172 -5.49 10.50 14.91
N VAL A 173 -4.64 9.81 14.16
CA VAL A 173 -5.00 8.72 13.24
C VAL A 173 -4.25 7.47 13.65
N PHE A 174 -4.89 6.31 13.48
CA PHE A 174 -4.19 5.05 13.61
C PHE A 174 -3.52 4.67 12.29
N SER A 175 -2.27 4.23 12.38
CA SER A 175 -1.48 3.71 11.28
C SER A 175 -0.84 2.40 11.72
N GLY A 176 -0.32 1.64 10.75
CA GLY A 176 0.42 0.40 11.00
C GLY A 176 -0.21 -0.78 10.29
N ILE A 177 0.25 -1.98 10.65
CA ILE A 177 0.04 -3.18 9.83
C ILE A 177 -1.44 -3.47 9.53
N TYR A 178 -2.35 -3.23 10.49
CA TYR A 178 -3.79 -3.39 10.28
C TYR A 178 -4.43 -2.14 9.70
N PHE A 179 -4.23 -0.97 10.34
CA PHE A 179 -4.97 0.25 9.98
C PHE A 179 -4.60 0.81 8.61
N ASN A 180 -3.47 0.39 8.03
CA ASN A 180 -3.12 0.73 6.65
C ASN A 180 -3.83 -0.17 5.63
N TYR A 181 -4.23 -1.37 6.03
CA TYR A 181 -4.81 -2.39 5.13
C TYR A 181 -6.13 -3.00 5.65
N PRO A 182 -7.10 -2.21 6.17
CA PRO A 182 -8.32 -2.77 6.76
C PRO A 182 -9.25 -3.45 5.75
N LEU A 183 -9.03 -3.23 4.45
CA LEU A 183 -9.85 -3.76 3.35
C LEU A 183 -9.32 -5.11 2.80
N CYS A 184 -8.30 -5.71 3.42
CA CYS A 184 -7.88 -7.04 3.01
C CYS A 184 -8.96 -8.09 3.35
N GLY A 185 -9.17 -9.04 2.45
CA GLY A 185 -10.23 -10.04 2.53
C GLY A 185 -10.61 -10.57 1.16
N GLU A 186 -11.63 -11.43 1.13
CA GLU A 186 -12.19 -11.93 -0.13
C GLU A 186 -13.56 -11.30 -0.36
N TYR A 187 -13.87 -10.99 -1.62
CA TYR A 187 -15.08 -10.29 -2.02
C TYR A 187 -15.75 -10.99 -3.20
N GLN A 188 -17.07 -11.17 -3.12
CA GLN A 188 -17.88 -11.65 -4.24
C GLN A 188 -19.31 -11.15 -4.14
N TYR A 189 -19.79 -10.48 -5.18
CA TYR A 189 -21.20 -10.15 -5.34
C TYR A 189 -21.96 -11.33 -5.96
N LYS A 190 -22.93 -11.87 -5.23
CA LYS A 190 -23.73 -13.04 -5.61
C LYS A 190 -25.16 -12.88 -5.12
N SER A 191 -26.13 -13.19 -6.00
CA SER A 191 -27.57 -13.11 -5.66
C SER A 191 -27.97 -11.75 -5.08
N SER A 192 -27.50 -10.67 -5.69
CA SER A 192 -27.73 -9.27 -5.27
C SER A 192 -27.13 -8.88 -3.91
N VAL A 193 -26.27 -9.72 -3.33
CA VAL A 193 -25.63 -9.48 -2.02
C VAL A 193 -24.11 -9.52 -2.17
N MET A 194 -23.41 -8.56 -1.56
CA MET A 194 -21.96 -8.62 -1.42
C MET A 194 -21.60 -9.58 -0.29
N ARG A 195 -20.82 -10.61 -0.61
CA ARG A 195 -20.24 -11.54 0.36
C ARG A 195 -18.79 -11.15 0.59
N CYS A 196 -18.41 -11.06 1.86
CA CYS A 196 -17.04 -10.78 2.29
C CYS A 196 -16.58 -11.87 3.24
N SER A 197 -15.33 -12.33 3.11
CA SER A 197 -14.68 -13.17 4.11
C SER A 197 -13.39 -12.54 4.62
N ALA A 198 -12.97 -12.96 5.81
CA ALA A 198 -11.81 -12.41 6.49
C ALA A 198 -10.51 -12.71 5.73
N TYR A 199 -9.56 -11.78 5.84
CA TYR A 199 -8.21 -11.93 5.31
C TYR A 199 -7.49 -13.14 5.92
N ASP A 200 -7.00 -14.05 5.08
CA ASP A 200 -6.28 -15.25 5.50
C ASP A 200 -4.84 -14.97 5.98
N SER A 201 -4.35 -13.74 5.76
CA SER A 201 -3.07 -13.19 6.22
C SER A 201 -1.84 -14.01 5.81
N ARG A 202 -1.91 -14.77 4.71
CA ARG A 202 -0.83 -15.65 4.27
C ARG A 202 0.49 -14.90 4.11
N GLU A 203 0.46 -13.75 3.47
CA GLU A 203 1.64 -12.93 3.22
C GLU A 203 2.28 -12.41 4.52
N LEU A 204 1.48 -12.17 5.56
CA LEU A 204 1.98 -11.76 6.87
C LEU A 204 2.63 -12.94 7.63
N LYS A 205 2.13 -14.15 7.45
CA LYS A 205 2.77 -15.37 8.00
C LYS A 205 4.11 -15.66 7.31
N GLU A 206 4.19 -15.39 6.00
CA GLU A 206 5.46 -15.46 5.26
C GLU A 206 6.45 -14.38 5.74
N LEU A 207 5.99 -13.16 6.02
CA LEU A 207 6.81 -12.12 6.65
C LEU A 207 7.32 -12.54 8.03
N ASP A 208 6.49 -13.22 8.84
CA ASP A 208 6.93 -13.78 10.13
C ASP A 208 8.04 -14.83 9.93
N GLY A 209 7.86 -15.76 8.99
CA GLY A 209 8.89 -16.75 8.64
C GLY A 209 10.20 -16.10 8.19
N PHE A 210 10.12 -15.09 7.32
CA PHE A 210 11.25 -14.28 6.88
C PHE A 210 11.95 -13.60 8.07
N TYR A 211 11.19 -12.91 8.93
CA TYR A 211 11.71 -12.24 10.12
C TYR A 211 12.41 -13.21 11.09
N HIS A 212 11.81 -14.37 11.36
CA HIS A 212 12.43 -15.40 12.19
C HIS A 212 13.70 -15.98 11.55
N SER A 213 13.77 -16.05 10.21
CA SER A 213 15.02 -16.40 9.52
C SER A 213 16.14 -15.38 9.77
N MET A 214 15.80 -14.07 9.81
CA MET A 214 16.75 -13.00 10.13
C MET A 214 17.19 -13.07 11.59
N LEU A 215 16.27 -13.34 12.51
CA LEU A 215 16.60 -13.54 13.93
C LEU A 215 17.56 -14.72 14.16
N ARG A 216 17.49 -15.79 13.37
CA ARG A 216 18.42 -16.93 13.48
C ARG A 216 19.83 -16.59 13.00
N LYS A 217 19.95 -15.65 12.05
CA LYS A 217 21.22 -15.21 11.46
C LYS A 217 21.93 -14.14 12.29
N ILE A 218 21.30 -13.62 13.35
CA ILE A 218 21.92 -12.61 14.20
C ILE A 218 23.05 -13.27 15.00
N SER A 219 24.29 -12.83 14.77
CA SER A 219 25.47 -13.31 15.48
C SER A 219 25.89 -12.30 16.55
N GLY A 220 25.99 -12.75 17.80
CA GLY A 220 26.51 -11.96 18.91
C GLY A 220 25.64 -10.75 19.35
N GLY A 221 25.85 -10.30 20.58
CA GLY A 221 25.28 -9.05 21.11
C GLY A 221 23.83 -9.10 21.62
N ILE A 222 23.00 -10.05 21.20
CA ILE A 222 21.64 -10.24 21.74
C ILE A 222 21.67 -11.24 22.90
N THR A 223 21.18 -10.83 24.07
CA THR A 223 21.00 -11.74 25.22
C THR A 223 19.80 -12.68 25.02
N PRO A 224 19.75 -13.85 25.70
CA PRO A 224 18.60 -14.75 25.61
C PRO A 224 17.25 -14.09 25.91
N SER A 225 17.21 -13.17 26.89
CA SER A 225 16.01 -12.40 27.24
C SER A 225 15.59 -11.46 26.11
N GLN A 226 16.56 -10.74 25.52
CA GLN A 226 16.32 -9.88 24.38
C GLN A 226 15.82 -10.67 23.16
N LEU A 227 16.38 -11.84 22.90
CA LEU A 227 15.94 -12.73 21.82
C LEU A 227 14.50 -13.21 22.05
N LEU A 228 14.14 -13.58 23.29
CA LEU A 228 12.78 -13.99 23.63
C LEU A 228 11.78 -12.87 23.37
N GLN A 229 12.14 -11.62 23.69
CA GLN A 229 11.29 -10.45 23.40
C GLN A 229 11.09 -10.25 21.88
N MET A 230 12.14 -10.44 21.09
CA MET A 230 12.06 -10.33 19.63
C MET A 230 11.21 -11.45 19.02
N LYS A 231 11.32 -12.69 19.52
CA LYS A 231 10.51 -13.84 19.06
C LYS A 231 9.00 -13.66 19.28
N ARG A 232 8.59 -12.80 20.22
CA ARG A 232 7.17 -12.50 20.48
C ARG A 232 6.56 -11.51 19.48
N LEU A 233 7.37 -10.85 18.66
CA LEU A 233 6.89 -9.93 17.63
C LEU A 233 6.43 -10.74 16.42
N SER A 234 5.23 -10.43 15.91
CA SER A 234 4.66 -11.07 14.72
C SER A 234 3.84 -10.04 13.94
N PHE A 235 4.06 -9.98 12.63
CA PHE A 235 3.31 -9.20 11.66
C PHE A 235 1.87 -9.71 11.55
N ASN A 236 1.69 -11.03 11.47
CA ASN A 236 0.37 -11.64 11.41
C ASN A 236 -0.45 -11.33 12.68
N LYS A 237 0.10 -11.62 13.86
CA LYS A 237 -0.58 -11.33 15.13
C LYS A 237 -0.76 -9.85 15.37
N GLY A 238 0.16 -9.01 14.91
CA GLY A 238 0.01 -7.57 14.92
C GLY A 238 -1.19 -7.06 14.12
N TYR A 239 -1.47 -7.71 12.99
CA TYR A 239 -2.67 -7.44 12.17
C TYR A 239 -3.93 -8.01 12.82
N GLU A 240 -3.96 -9.31 13.08
CA GLU A 240 -5.12 -10.07 13.55
C GLU A 240 -5.64 -9.54 14.90
N LEU A 241 -4.72 -9.37 15.87
CA LEU A 241 -5.05 -8.90 17.22
C LEU A 241 -5.02 -7.37 17.33
N ARG A 242 -4.73 -6.67 16.23
CA ARG A 242 -4.57 -5.20 16.16
C ARG A 242 -3.68 -4.68 17.29
N ILE A 243 -2.53 -5.34 17.50
CA ILE A 243 -1.59 -5.01 18.58
C ILE A 243 -1.18 -3.55 18.44
N ARG A 244 -1.29 -2.80 19.53
CA ARG A 244 -1.02 -1.37 19.57
C ARG A 244 0.23 -1.07 20.38
N VAL A 245 1.04 -0.17 19.85
CA VAL A 245 2.25 0.36 20.48
C VAL A 245 2.23 1.88 20.41
N ARG A 246 2.87 2.52 21.39
CA ARG A 246 2.99 3.97 21.45
C ARG A 246 4.40 4.37 21.06
N PHE A 247 4.51 5.27 20.10
CA PHE A 247 5.77 5.93 19.76
C PHE A 247 5.59 7.45 19.87
N TYR A 248 6.62 8.11 20.37
CA TYR A 248 6.70 9.57 20.36
C TYR A 248 7.28 10.06 19.02
N PRO A 249 6.93 11.26 18.54
CA PRO A 249 7.38 11.77 17.24
C PRO A 249 8.90 11.70 17.02
N ARG A 250 9.69 12.05 18.05
CA ARG A 250 11.16 11.94 18.03
C ARG A 250 11.62 10.51 17.76
N ARG A 251 11.01 9.52 18.42
CA ARG A 251 11.34 8.11 18.25
C ARG A 251 10.93 7.59 16.87
N ILE A 252 9.78 8.02 16.35
CA ILE A 252 9.37 7.71 14.95
C ILE A 252 10.42 8.26 13.96
N SER A 253 10.93 9.47 14.20
CA SER A 253 11.99 10.03 13.35
C SER A 253 13.29 9.22 13.42
N GLU A 254 13.67 8.70 14.58
CA GLU A 254 14.85 7.84 14.75
C GLU A 254 14.68 6.49 14.04
N ILE A 255 13.51 5.86 14.23
CA ILE A 255 13.11 4.63 13.54
C ILE A 255 13.24 4.79 12.03
N ASN A 256 12.62 5.83 11.47
CA ASN A 256 12.57 6.07 10.03
C ASN A 256 13.91 6.53 9.43
N ARG A 257 14.84 7.07 10.22
CA ARG A 257 16.15 7.54 9.74
C ARG A 257 16.94 6.44 9.03
N GLY A 258 16.83 5.20 9.51
CA GLY A 258 17.51 4.04 8.92
C GLY A 258 16.92 3.57 7.58
N TRP A 259 15.83 4.17 7.11
CA TRP A 259 15.08 3.72 5.93
C TRP A 259 14.90 4.81 4.87
N ARG A 260 15.63 5.92 4.95
CA ARG A 260 15.47 7.05 4.02
C ARG A 260 15.73 6.69 2.55
N ASN A 261 16.47 5.61 2.30
CA ASN A 261 16.81 5.11 0.96
C ASN A 261 16.14 3.76 0.63
N ALA A 262 15.00 3.44 1.28
CA ALA A 262 14.32 2.14 1.22
C ALA A 262 12.86 2.19 0.72
#